data_AF-A0A0L7LB20-F1
#
_entry.id   AF-A0A0L7LB20-F1
#
_cell.length_a   1.000
_cell.length_b   1.000
_cell.length_c   1.000
_cell.angle_alpha   90.00
_cell.angle_beta   90.00
_cell.angle_gamma   90.00
#
_symmetry.space_group_name_H-M   'P 1'
#
loop_
_entity.id
_entity.type
_entity.pdbx_description
1 polymer ?
#
loop_
_entity_poly.entity_id
_entity_poly.type
_entity_poly.pdbx_seq_one_letter_code
_entity_poly.pdbx_strand_id
1 'polypeptide(L)'
;MSRVCVIGAGAAGLCAARHLIVDPSVSRVDVLEQAAQLGGTTNLPKEIMGFPDFPIPENEKSYLPSKDMLAFLQMYSDKHGVTEHIKIFADKRVLVIGAGPSGMDIALEVTSVAPKVVLSHHLQEKPKTIFPDNLVQRPDVVKLEGTTAFFQDGSEEDVDVVFLCTGYLYNFPFLHASCEIVVEDNCVEPLYKHMVNIHHPTMCFIGVPYYVCAFSMFDLQVRYYVRSMNGTFKLPTPDQMVESWEEEKQDRAARGYSKRQAHMMGPDQEKYYASLAAEASTENLPSVLTKIREESSIRFLHNLKHYRQDIYKIIDDDTYEVISNGKSEILC
;
A
#
# COMPACT_ATOMS: atom_id res chain seq x y z
N MET A 1 -29.40 8.42 17.41
CA MET A 1 -27.94 8.57 17.34
C MET A 1 -27.33 7.19 17.16
N SER A 2 -26.35 7.07 16.28
CA SER A 2 -25.73 5.80 15.89
C SER A 2 -24.55 5.48 16.81
N ARG A 3 -24.21 4.19 16.93
CA ARG A 3 -22.98 3.69 17.57
C ARG A 3 -22.15 3.04 16.46
N VAL A 4 -20.88 3.43 16.34
CA VAL A 4 -20.02 2.99 15.23
C VAL A 4 -18.78 2.29 15.79
N CYS A 5 -18.44 1.12 15.24
CA CYS A 5 -17.24 0.36 15.58
C CYS A 5 -16.25 0.41 14.41
N VAL A 6 -15.03 0.88 14.65
CA VAL A 6 -13.93 0.87 13.68
C VAL A 6 -13.01 -0.29 14.01
N ILE A 7 -12.70 -1.16 13.04
CA ILE A 7 -11.79 -2.30 13.22
C ILE A 7 -10.44 -1.95 12.60
N GLY A 8 -9.40 -1.92 13.43
CA GLY A 8 -8.04 -1.47 13.14
C GLY A 8 -7.82 0.00 13.52
N ALA A 9 -6.67 0.31 14.12
CA ALA A 9 -6.18 1.64 14.48
C ALA A 9 -4.84 1.98 13.78
N GLY A 10 -4.63 1.42 12.58
CA GLY A 10 -3.71 1.97 11.61
C GLY A 10 -4.21 3.31 11.04
N ALA A 11 -3.48 3.89 10.08
CA ALA A 11 -3.78 5.20 9.52
C ALA A 11 -5.25 5.37 9.05
N ALA A 12 -5.82 4.35 8.39
CA ALA A 12 -7.22 4.37 7.93
C ALA A 12 -8.23 4.40 9.09
N GLY A 13 -8.04 3.55 10.10
CA GLY A 13 -8.94 3.50 11.26
C GLY A 13 -8.86 4.73 12.15
N LEU A 14 -7.67 5.30 12.33
CA LEU A 14 -7.49 6.58 13.04
C LEU A 14 -8.17 7.74 12.31
N CYS A 15 -8.06 7.78 10.98
CA CYS A 15 -8.76 8.77 10.16
C CYS A 15 -10.28 8.64 10.30
N ALA A 16 -10.80 7.41 10.23
CA ALA A 16 -12.22 7.12 10.44
C ALA A 16 -12.70 7.60 11.81
N ALA A 17 -11.99 7.22 12.88
CA ALA A 17 -12.35 7.59 14.26
C ALA A 17 -12.37 9.12 14.46
N ARG A 18 -11.40 9.85 13.92
CA ARG A 18 -11.32 11.33 14.05
C ARG A 18 -12.59 12.02 13.58
N HIS A 19 -13.13 11.62 12.43
CA HIS A 19 -14.34 12.21 11.86
C HIS A 19 -15.61 11.74 12.57
N LEU A 20 -15.67 10.47 12.97
CA LEU A 20 -16.84 9.91 13.65
C LEU A 20 -17.08 10.51 15.05
N ILE A 21 -16.02 10.85 15.77
CA ILE A 21 -16.12 11.38 17.15
C ILE A 21 -16.75 12.77 17.19
N VAL A 22 -16.59 13.57 16.13
CA VAL A 22 -17.09 14.95 16.07
C VAL A 22 -18.45 15.06 15.39
N ASP A 23 -19.01 13.95 14.86
CA ASP A 23 -20.29 13.96 14.16
C ASP A 23 -21.48 13.94 15.15
N PRO A 24 -22.41 14.91 15.08
CA PRO A 24 -23.52 15.04 16.04
C PRO A 24 -24.56 13.90 15.95
N SER A 25 -24.56 13.12 14.87
CA SER A 25 -25.41 11.94 14.72
C SER A 25 -24.83 10.69 15.40
N VAL A 26 -23.54 10.70 15.76
CA VAL A 26 -22.81 9.58 16.37
C VAL A 26 -22.73 9.78 17.88
N SER A 27 -23.39 8.90 18.62
CA SER A 27 -23.38 8.95 20.10
C SER A 27 -22.14 8.32 20.73
N ARG A 28 -21.46 7.42 20.00
CA ARG A 28 -20.32 6.66 20.51
C ARG A 28 -19.53 6.02 19.36
N VAL A 29 -18.20 6.08 19.47
CA VAL A 29 -17.24 5.40 18.59
C VAL A 29 -16.39 4.46 19.44
N ASP A 30 -16.36 3.19 19.06
CA ASP A 30 -15.44 2.20 19.63
C ASP A 30 -14.41 1.85 18.53
N VAL A 31 -13.10 1.95 18.81
CA VAL A 31 -12.02 1.53 17.88
C VAL A 31 -11.36 0.28 18.45
N LEU A 32 -11.41 -0.82 17.70
CA LEU A 32 -10.83 -2.10 18.09
C LEU A 32 -9.54 -2.32 17.31
N GLU A 33 -8.41 -2.27 18.01
CA GLU A 33 -7.08 -2.61 17.47
C GLU A 33 -6.61 -3.92 18.08
N GLN A 34 -6.07 -4.80 17.24
CA GLN A 34 -5.51 -6.08 17.69
C GLN A 34 -4.14 -5.91 18.35
N ALA A 35 -3.39 -4.88 17.94
CA ALA A 35 -2.09 -4.54 18.49
C ALA A 35 -2.22 -3.78 19.82
N ALA A 36 -1.16 -3.83 20.63
CA ALA A 36 -1.12 -3.09 21.89
C ALA A 36 -1.02 -1.56 21.72
N GLN A 37 -0.79 -1.06 20.49
CA GLN A 37 -0.64 0.38 20.19
C GLN A 37 -1.22 0.76 18.81
N LEU A 38 -1.50 2.06 18.64
CA LEU A 38 -2.00 2.69 17.41
C LEU A 38 -0.88 2.82 16.35
N GLY A 39 -1.24 2.92 15.07
CA GLY A 39 -0.34 3.41 14.01
C GLY A 39 0.16 2.40 12.97
N GLY A 40 -0.13 1.10 13.10
CA GLY A 40 0.45 0.10 12.20
C GLY A 40 1.95 -0.06 12.42
N THR A 41 2.77 -0.26 11.38
CA THR A 41 4.20 -0.65 11.50
C THR A 41 5.07 0.34 12.32
N THR A 42 5.15 0.02 13.62
CA THR A 42 6.04 0.36 14.76
C THR A 42 6.33 1.82 15.17
N ASN A 43 5.93 2.18 16.41
CA ASN A 43 6.45 3.29 17.24
C ASN A 43 6.18 3.02 18.75
N LEU A 44 6.78 1.97 19.34
CA LEU A 44 6.59 1.63 20.76
C LEU A 44 7.74 2.19 21.63
N PRO A 45 7.54 2.45 22.93
CA PRO A 45 8.61 2.82 23.83
C PRO A 45 9.48 1.60 24.20
N LYS A 46 10.80 1.79 24.34
CA LYS A 46 11.82 0.74 24.53
C LYS A 46 11.54 -0.17 25.72
N GLU A 47 10.89 0.34 26.75
CA GLU A 47 10.56 -0.37 27.99
C GLU A 47 9.67 -1.59 27.74
N ILE A 48 8.96 -1.63 26.60
CA ILE A 48 8.13 -2.76 26.17
C ILE A 48 8.60 -3.38 24.84
N MET A 49 9.72 -2.92 24.27
CA MET A 49 10.29 -3.47 23.04
C MET A 49 11.46 -4.43 23.28
N GLY A 50 12.04 -4.41 24.49
CA GLY A 50 13.04 -5.40 24.87
C GLY A 50 12.44 -6.79 25.04
N PHE A 51 13.28 -7.82 24.87
CA PHE A 51 12.87 -9.18 25.21
C PHE A 51 12.89 -9.35 26.73
N PRO A 52 11.96 -10.11 27.36
CA PRO A 52 11.91 -10.26 28.82
C PRO A 52 13.23 -10.75 29.46
N ASP A 53 14.03 -11.50 28.72
CA ASP A 53 15.35 -12.04 29.10
C ASP A 53 16.54 -11.25 28.50
N PHE A 54 16.25 -10.25 27.66
CA PHE A 54 17.24 -9.35 27.06
C PHE A 54 16.66 -7.93 26.91
N PRO A 55 16.60 -7.15 28.00
CA PRO A 55 16.02 -5.82 27.97
C PRO A 55 16.89 -4.84 27.17
N ILE A 56 16.25 -3.84 26.58
CA ILE A 56 16.96 -2.74 25.90
C ILE A 56 17.76 -1.94 26.94
N PRO A 57 19.03 -1.59 26.67
CA PRO A 57 19.85 -0.79 27.58
C PRO A 57 19.18 0.51 28.05
N GLU A 58 19.57 0.98 29.23
CA GLU A 58 19.12 2.28 29.72
C GLU A 58 19.52 3.40 28.76
N ASN A 59 18.60 4.35 28.61
CA ASN A 59 18.64 5.45 27.65
C ASN A 59 17.63 6.49 28.15
N GLU A 60 17.97 7.77 28.07
CA GLU A 60 17.13 8.87 28.52
C GLU A 60 15.83 9.02 27.71
N LYS A 61 15.80 8.48 26.49
CA LYS A 61 14.62 8.50 25.61
C LYS A 61 13.94 7.13 25.61
N SER A 62 12.63 7.13 25.81
CA SER A 62 11.81 5.92 25.66
C SER A 62 11.59 5.57 24.18
N TYR A 63 11.56 6.55 23.28
CA TYR A 63 11.42 6.29 21.83
C TYR A 63 12.79 6.37 21.16
N LEU A 64 13.31 5.21 20.79
CA LEU A 64 14.64 5.09 20.21
C LEU A 64 14.60 5.38 18.70
N PRO A 65 15.53 6.20 18.18
CA PRO A 65 15.82 6.26 16.76
C PRO A 65 16.10 4.86 16.19
N SER A 66 15.74 4.63 14.93
CA SER A 66 15.92 3.34 14.25
C SER A 66 17.35 2.77 14.37
N LYS A 67 18.36 3.64 14.29
CA LYS A 67 19.78 3.26 14.48
C LYS A 67 20.08 2.62 15.85
N ASP A 68 19.42 3.07 16.91
CA ASP A 68 19.68 2.63 18.28
C ASP A 68 18.93 1.32 18.54
N MET A 69 17.73 1.17 17.98
CA MET A 69 17.02 -0.12 17.94
C MET A 69 17.78 -1.18 17.15
N LEU A 70 18.39 -0.81 16.02
CA LEU A 70 19.21 -1.71 15.22
C LEU A 70 20.43 -2.21 16.03
N ALA A 71 21.11 -1.31 16.74
CA ALA A 71 22.24 -1.68 17.61
C ALA A 71 21.81 -2.67 18.71
N PHE A 72 20.64 -2.45 19.34
CA PHE A 72 20.08 -3.38 20.31
C PHE A 72 19.79 -4.77 19.71
N LEU A 73 19.16 -4.81 18.54
CA LEU A 73 18.87 -6.08 17.84
C LEU A 73 20.15 -6.83 17.46
N GLN A 74 21.21 -6.11 17.09
CA GLN A 74 22.53 -6.70 16.84
C GLN A 74 23.12 -7.31 18.12
N MET A 75 23.08 -6.60 19.24
CA MET A 75 23.54 -7.12 20.54
C MET A 75 22.77 -8.38 20.98
N TYR A 76 21.45 -8.38 20.77
CA TYR A 76 20.61 -9.55 21.04
C TYR A 76 21.03 -10.72 20.15
N SER A 77 21.21 -10.45 18.85
CA SER A 77 21.60 -11.48 17.89
C SER A 77 22.95 -12.11 18.24
N ASP A 78 23.95 -11.30 18.59
CA ASP A 78 25.29 -11.76 18.95
C ASP A 78 25.28 -12.61 20.23
N LYS A 79 24.57 -12.15 21.27
CA LYS A 79 24.51 -12.86 22.56
C LYS A 79 23.88 -14.25 22.43
N HIS A 80 22.86 -14.39 21.59
CA HIS A 80 22.11 -15.63 21.45
C HIS A 80 22.63 -16.52 20.30
N GLY A 81 23.78 -16.19 19.71
CA GLY A 81 24.33 -16.95 18.57
C GLY A 81 23.43 -16.89 17.33
N VAL A 82 22.53 -15.91 17.24
CA VAL A 82 21.66 -15.75 16.07
C VAL A 82 22.46 -15.16 14.91
N THR A 83 23.45 -14.31 15.19
CA THR A 83 24.27 -13.64 14.15
C THR A 83 24.96 -14.62 13.20
N GLU A 84 25.48 -15.74 13.71
CA GLU A 84 26.10 -16.80 12.91
C GLU A 84 25.09 -17.59 12.05
N HIS A 85 23.80 -17.43 12.33
CA HIS A 85 22.69 -17.97 11.55
C HIS A 85 22.03 -16.93 10.63
N ILE A 86 22.34 -15.64 10.79
CA ILE A 86 21.91 -14.58 9.87
C ILE A 86 22.69 -14.75 8.57
N LYS A 87 22.02 -15.32 7.56
CA LYS A 87 22.54 -15.41 6.21
C LYS A 87 22.34 -14.07 5.52
N ILE A 88 23.37 -13.22 5.56
CA ILE A 88 23.46 -12.06 4.68
C ILE A 88 23.45 -12.60 3.24
N PHE A 89 22.70 -11.96 2.32
CA PHE A 89 22.68 -12.32 0.90
C PHE A 89 24.03 -12.12 0.18
N ALA A 90 25.08 -11.76 0.93
CA ALA A 90 26.46 -11.81 0.52
C ALA A 90 26.74 -13.16 -0.15
N ASP A 91 27.26 -13.10 -1.37
CA ASP A 91 27.63 -14.26 -2.19
C ASP A 91 26.47 -15.17 -2.65
N LYS A 92 25.20 -14.72 -2.56
CA LYS A 92 24.04 -15.46 -3.08
C LYS A 92 23.54 -14.91 -4.42
N ARG A 93 23.16 -15.80 -5.33
CA ARG A 93 22.44 -15.47 -6.56
C ARG A 93 20.96 -15.35 -6.21
N VAL A 94 20.40 -14.16 -6.37
CA VAL A 94 19.05 -13.83 -5.91
C VAL A 94 18.12 -13.67 -7.10
N LEU A 95 16.98 -14.36 -7.07
CA LEU A 95 15.88 -14.14 -7.99
C LEU A 95 14.76 -13.38 -7.28
N VAL A 96 14.33 -12.27 -7.86
CA VAL A 96 13.18 -11.48 -7.41
C VAL A 96 12.07 -11.63 -8.46
N ILE A 97 10.92 -12.17 -8.06
CA ILE A 97 9.76 -12.37 -8.94
C ILE A 97 8.73 -11.28 -8.68
N GLY A 98 8.43 -10.49 -9.71
CA GLY A 98 7.54 -9.34 -9.67
C GLY A 98 8.31 -8.03 -9.58
N ALA A 99 7.96 -7.07 -10.43
CA ALA A 99 8.58 -5.72 -10.46
C ALA A 99 7.58 -4.62 -10.07
N GLY A 100 6.72 -4.91 -9.07
CA GLY A 100 6.02 -3.86 -8.33
C GLY A 100 6.98 -3.10 -7.40
N PRO A 101 6.47 -2.18 -6.56
CA PRO A 101 7.30 -1.37 -5.67
C PRO A 101 8.28 -2.19 -4.83
N SER A 102 7.79 -3.24 -4.16
CA SER A 102 8.63 -4.13 -3.35
C SER A 102 9.72 -4.82 -4.17
N GLY A 103 9.37 -5.36 -5.34
CA GLY A 103 10.33 -6.11 -6.16
C GLY A 103 11.42 -5.22 -6.74
N MET A 104 11.07 -4.03 -7.20
CA MET A 104 12.05 -3.05 -7.71
C MET A 104 13.00 -2.58 -6.60
N ASP A 105 12.47 -2.17 -5.44
CA ASP A 105 13.30 -1.71 -4.32
C ASP A 105 14.19 -2.85 -3.77
N ILE A 106 13.61 -4.03 -3.50
CA ILE A 106 14.38 -5.19 -3.01
C ILE A 106 15.45 -5.60 -4.01
N ALA A 107 15.11 -5.69 -5.30
CA ALA A 107 16.10 -6.05 -6.31
C ALA A 107 17.26 -5.07 -6.35
N LEU A 108 16.99 -3.75 -6.30
CA LEU A 108 18.02 -2.72 -6.27
C LEU A 108 18.84 -2.79 -4.97
N GLU A 109 18.21 -2.91 -3.81
CA GLU A 109 18.90 -2.94 -2.50
C GLU A 109 19.84 -4.14 -2.39
N VAL A 110 19.37 -5.31 -2.83
CA VAL A 110 20.14 -6.56 -2.80
C VAL A 110 21.37 -6.52 -3.71
N THR A 111 21.41 -5.66 -4.75
CA THR A 111 22.63 -5.51 -5.59
C THR A 111 23.87 -5.06 -4.81
N SER A 112 23.69 -4.43 -3.64
CA SER A 112 24.80 -3.98 -2.80
C SER A 112 25.56 -5.11 -2.12
N VAL A 113 24.96 -6.30 -2.01
CA VAL A 113 25.53 -7.46 -1.30
C VAL A 113 25.57 -8.73 -2.15
N ALA A 114 24.65 -8.91 -3.10
CA ALA A 114 24.58 -10.11 -3.91
C ALA A 114 25.48 -10.03 -5.16
N PRO A 115 26.24 -11.09 -5.50
CA PRO A 115 27.04 -11.12 -6.72
C PRO A 115 26.19 -11.13 -8.01
N LYS A 116 24.93 -11.58 -7.94
CA LYS A 116 23.99 -11.56 -9.06
C LYS A 116 22.55 -11.47 -8.56
N VAL A 117 21.78 -10.57 -9.17
CA VAL A 117 20.34 -10.40 -8.97
C VAL A 117 19.62 -10.57 -10.30
N VAL A 118 18.58 -11.41 -10.32
CA VAL A 118 17.69 -11.59 -11.45
C VAL A 118 16.33 -11.02 -11.08
N LEU A 119 15.85 -10.00 -11.79
CA LEU A 119 14.51 -9.45 -11.63
C LEU A 119 13.60 -10.00 -12.74
N SER A 120 12.69 -10.91 -12.39
CA SER A 120 11.70 -11.49 -13.31
C SER A 120 10.40 -10.70 -13.29
N HIS A 121 9.92 -10.27 -14.45
CA HIS A 121 8.66 -9.51 -14.56
C HIS A 121 8.06 -9.50 -15.96
N HIS A 122 6.80 -9.04 -16.02
CA HIS A 122 6.01 -8.79 -17.24
C HIS A 122 5.52 -7.34 -17.37
N LEU A 123 6.24 -6.37 -16.78
CA LEU A 123 5.96 -4.94 -17.00
C LEU A 123 5.89 -4.62 -18.50
N GLN A 124 4.79 -3.98 -18.91
CA GLN A 124 4.56 -3.55 -20.29
C GLN A 124 5.49 -2.38 -20.67
N GLU A 125 5.62 -1.41 -19.75
CA GLU A 125 6.58 -0.34 -19.87
C GLU A 125 7.92 -0.76 -19.25
N LYS A 126 8.99 -0.69 -20.04
CA LYS A 126 10.33 -1.03 -19.56
C LYS A 126 10.88 0.08 -18.67
N PRO A 127 11.37 -0.22 -17.46
CA PRO A 127 12.06 0.75 -16.62
C PRO A 127 13.24 1.39 -17.38
N LYS A 128 13.34 2.72 -17.35
CA LYS A 128 14.52 3.47 -17.87
C LYS A 128 15.64 3.58 -16.84
N THR A 129 15.41 3.07 -15.64
CA THR A 129 16.40 2.99 -14.57
C THR A 129 17.64 2.24 -15.06
N ILE A 130 18.81 2.86 -14.92
CA ILE A 130 20.09 2.19 -15.13
C ILE A 130 20.38 1.39 -13.86
N PHE A 131 20.18 0.08 -13.93
CA PHE A 131 20.51 -0.83 -12.84
C PHE A 131 22.02 -1.13 -12.79
N PRO A 132 22.56 -1.50 -11.62
CA PRO A 132 23.92 -2.02 -11.52
C PRO A 132 24.16 -3.25 -12.42
N ASP A 133 25.39 -3.45 -12.87
CA ASP A 133 25.76 -4.52 -13.82
C ASP A 133 25.44 -5.94 -13.31
N ASN A 134 25.37 -6.12 -11.99
CA ASN A 134 25.03 -7.39 -11.36
C ASN A 134 23.51 -7.64 -11.26
N LEU A 135 22.65 -6.76 -11.79
CA LEU A 135 21.21 -6.97 -11.89
C LEU A 135 20.80 -7.17 -13.36
N VAL A 136 20.18 -8.31 -13.64
CA VAL A 136 19.63 -8.64 -14.96
C VAL A 136 18.12 -8.80 -14.91
N GLN A 137 17.43 -8.30 -15.93
CA GLN A 137 15.98 -8.50 -16.09
C GLN A 137 15.71 -9.76 -16.93
N ARG A 138 14.65 -10.50 -16.56
CA ARG A 138 14.18 -11.70 -17.25
C ARG A 138 12.65 -11.67 -17.38
N PRO A 139 12.06 -12.37 -18.38
CA PRO A 139 10.61 -12.54 -18.45
C PRO A 139 10.12 -13.46 -17.32
N ASP A 140 8.84 -13.83 -17.32
CA ASP A 140 8.26 -14.65 -16.25
C ASP A 140 8.98 -16.00 -16.11
N VAL A 141 9.14 -16.44 -14.85
CA VAL A 141 9.62 -17.77 -14.50
C VAL A 141 8.54 -18.80 -14.87
N VAL A 142 8.94 -19.84 -15.60
CA VAL A 142 8.09 -20.97 -15.99
C VAL A 142 8.13 -22.08 -14.93
N LYS A 143 9.33 -22.42 -14.47
CA LYS A 143 9.54 -23.47 -13.45
C LYS A 143 10.87 -23.28 -12.72
N LEU A 144 10.99 -23.93 -11.57
CA LEU A 144 12.25 -24.12 -10.84
C LEU A 144 12.56 -25.63 -10.82
N GLU A 145 13.76 -26.04 -11.20
CA GLU A 145 14.24 -27.43 -11.03
C GLU A 145 15.55 -27.42 -10.25
N GLY A 146 15.55 -28.00 -9.05
CA GLY A 146 16.69 -27.90 -8.14
C GLY A 146 16.98 -26.44 -7.79
N THR A 147 18.16 -25.96 -8.18
CA THR A 147 18.59 -24.56 -8.00
C THR A 147 18.49 -23.72 -9.28
N THR A 148 17.88 -24.24 -10.35
CA THR A 148 17.85 -23.56 -11.64
C THR A 148 16.44 -23.03 -11.94
N ALA A 149 16.35 -21.75 -12.29
CA ALA A 149 15.13 -21.09 -12.74
C ALA A 149 15.08 -21.03 -14.27
N PHE A 150 13.94 -21.42 -14.84
CA PHE A 150 13.69 -21.45 -16.29
C PHE A 150 12.70 -20.35 -16.64
N PHE A 151 12.99 -19.54 -17.66
CA PHE A 151 12.20 -18.37 -18.04
C PHE A 151 11.48 -18.59 -19.39
N GLN A 152 10.46 -17.77 -19.66
CA GLN A 152 9.65 -17.89 -20.88
C GLN A 152 10.43 -17.73 -22.18
N ASP A 153 11.55 -17.00 -22.17
CA ASP A 153 12.43 -16.84 -23.34
C ASP A 153 13.38 -18.03 -23.56
N GLY A 154 13.27 -19.08 -22.74
CA GLY A 154 14.13 -20.25 -22.77
C GLY A 154 15.47 -20.04 -22.08
N SER A 155 15.73 -18.87 -21.50
CA SER A 155 16.92 -18.66 -20.66
C SER A 155 16.80 -19.41 -19.33
N GLU A 156 17.96 -19.65 -18.72
CA GLU A 156 18.09 -20.35 -17.45
C GLU A 156 19.06 -19.59 -16.55
N GLU A 157 18.76 -19.56 -15.25
CA GLU A 157 19.63 -18.96 -14.25
C GLU A 157 19.66 -19.83 -13.00
N ASP A 158 20.86 -20.15 -12.54
CA ASP A 158 21.01 -20.76 -11.22
C ASP A 158 20.84 -19.71 -10.12
N VAL A 159 20.04 -20.05 -9.11
CA VAL A 159 19.59 -19.17 -8.04
C VAL A 159 19.71 -19.87 -6.69
N ASP A 160 20.09 -19.12 -5.67
CA ASP A 160 20.23 -19.63 -4.30
C ASP A 160 19.07 -19.17 -3.40
N VAL A 161 18.45 -18.04 -3.74
CA VAL A 161 17.35 -17.42 -2.99
C VAL A 161 16.31 -16.88 -3.97
N VAL A 162 15.03 -17.08 -3.66
CA VAL A 162 13.90 -16.53 -4.42
C VAL A 162 13.06 -15.63 -3.52
N PHE A 163 12.87 -14.38 -3.93
CA PHE A 163 11.90 -13.46 -3.34
C PHE A 163 10.65 -13.41 -4.19
N LEU A 164 9.51 -13.69 -3.56
CA LEU A 164 8.20 -13.53 -4.17
C LEU A 164 7.67 -12.13 -3.84
N CYS A 165 7.88 -11.20 -4.77
CA CYS A 165 7.39 -9.83 -4.69
C CYS A 165 6.11 -9.67 -5.51
N THR A 166 5.21 -10.66 -5.39
CA THR A 166 4.00 -10.83 -6.23
C THR A 166 2.75 -10.14 -5.65
N GLY A 167 2.95 -9.27 -4.66
CA GLY A 167 1.89 -8.50 -4.00
C GLY A 167 1.23 -9.25 -2.84
N TYR A 168 0.05 -8.76 -2.45
CA TYR A 168 -0.72 -9.27 -1.32
C TYR A 168 -2.13 -9.67 -1.78
N LEU A 169 -2.82 -10.43 -0.92
CA LEU A 169 -4.22 -10.82 -1.11
C LEU A 169 -5.10 -10.08 -0.10
N TYR A 170 -6.27 -9.62 -0.53
CA TYR A 170 -7.34 -9.30 0.42
C TYR A 170 -7.71 -10.56 1.20
N ASN A 171 -7.85 -10.41 2.51
CA ASN A 171 -8.29 -11.47 3.39
C ASN A 171 -8.96 -10.86 4.62
N PHE A 172 -10.24 -11.16 4.83
CA PHE A 172 -11.01 -10.69 5.98
C PHE A 172 -11.55 -11.91 6.75
N PRO A 173 -10.71 -12.67 7.47
CA PRO A 173 -11.10 -13.94 8.09
C PRO A 173 -12.14 -13.78 9.21
N PHE A 174 -12.39 -12.54 9.64
CA PHE A 174 -13.37 -12.19 10.66
C PHE A 174 -14.77 -11.92 10.10
N LEU A 175 -14.92 -11.75 8.78
CA LEU A 175 -16.24 -11.52 8.18
C LEU A 175 -17.00 -12.85 8.10
N HIS A 176 -18.15 -12.89 8.76
CA HIS A 176 -19.08 -14.00 8.64
C HIS A 176 -19.76 -13.99 7.27
N ALA A 177 -20.16 -15.15 6.75
CA ALA A 177 -20.84 -15.26 5.44
C ALA A 177 -22.10 -14.38 5.33
N SER A 178 -22.77 -14.11 6.45
CA SER A 178 -23.93 -13.21 6.51
C SER A 178 -23.58 -11.73 6.32
N CYS A 179 -22.32 -11.36 6.15
CA CYS A 179 -21.94 -10.03 5.69
C CYS A 179 -22.08 -9.90 4.17
N GLU A 180 -22.28 -11.01 3.45
CA GLU A 180 -22.49 -11.06 2.00
C GLU A 180 -21.36 -10.37 1.21
N ILE A 181 -20.13 -10.42 1.74
CA ILE A 181 -18.90 -9.99 1.06
C ILE A 181 -18.13 -11.22 0.63
N VAL A 182 -17.76 -11.25 -0.64
CA VAL A 182 -16.92 -12.26 -1.26
C VAL A 182 -15.54 -11.66 -1.51
N VAL A 183 -14.51 -12.42 -1.15
CA VAL A 183 -13.13 -12.11 -1.47
C VAL A 183 -12.59 -13.23 -2.35
N GLU A 184 -12.52 -12.97 -3.64
CA GLU A 184 -12.07 -13.94 -4.64
C GLU A 184 -11.21 -13.24 -5.68
N ASP A 185 -10.13 -13.91 -6.10
CA ASP A 185 -9.19 -13.38 -7.10
C ASP A 185 -8.78 -11.93 -6.80
N ASN A 186 -8.40 -11.68 -5.54
CA ASN A 186 -8.00 -10.37 -5.03
C ASN A 186 -8.99 -9.21 -5.32
N CYS A 187 -10.29 -9.53 -5.41
CA CYS A 187 -11.38 -8.58 -5.51
C CYS A 187 -12.27 -8.72 -4.26
N VAL A 188 -12.72 -7.60 -3.70
CA VAL A 188 -13.68 -7.52 -2.60
C VAL A 188 -15.00 -7.04 -3.17
N GLU A 189 -16.02 -7.89 -3.16
CA GLU A 189 -17.30 -7.58 -3.81
C GLU A 189 -18.50 -8.16 -3.05
N PRO A 190 -19.70 -7.58 -3.21
CA PRO A 190 -19.99 -6.37 -3.97
C PRO A 190 -19.82 -5.10 -3.12
N LEU A 191 -19.12 -4.10 -3.68
CA LEU A 191 -18.86 -2.83 -3.03
C LEU A 191 -19.27 -1.66 -3.92
N TYR A 192 -20.16 -0.79 -3.42
CA TYR A 192 -20.43 0.48 -4.07
C TYR A 192 -19.27 1.45 -3.85
N LYS A 193 -18.75 2.01 -4.94
CA LYS A 193 -17.56 2.89 -4.96
C LYS A 193 -16.36 2.29 -4.20
N HIS A 194 -16.20 0.96 -4.27
CA HIS A 194 -15.16 0.18 -3.57
C HIS A 194 -15.15 0.33 -2.05
N MET A 195 -16.27 0.72 -1.45
CA MET A 195 -16.34 1.02 -0.01
C MET A 195 -17.58 0.44 0.64
N VAL A 196 -18.77 0.81 0.16
CA VAL A 196 -20.02 0.51 0.87
C VAL A 196 -20.47 -0.90 0.49
N ASN A 197 -20.71 -1.75 1.49
CA ASN A 197 -21.29 -3.07 1.25
C ASN A 197 -22.71 -2.89 0.69
N ILE A 198 -22.96 -3.35 -0.53
CA ILE A 198 -24.23 -3.11 -1.23
C ILE A 198 -25.39 -3.80 -0.51
N HIS A 199 -25.17 -5.01 0.01
CA HIS A 199 -26.19 -5.79 0.72
C HIS A 199 -26.46 -5.25 2.13
N HIS A 200 -25.43 -4.72 2.77
CA HIS A 200 -25.53 -4.13 4.11
C HIS A 200 -24.87 -2.75 4.16
N PRO A 201 -25.53 -1.66 3.67
CA PRO A 201 -24.91 -0.34 3.56
C PRO A 201 -24.50 0.33 4.87
N THR A 202 -24.85 -0.27 6.01
CA THR A 202 -24.35 0.08 7.35
C THR A 202 -22.95 -0.48 7.63
N MET A 203 -22.37 -1.22 6.68
CA MET A 203 -20.98 -1.68 6.65
C MET A 203 -20.23 -0.99 5.50
N CYS A 204 -19.01 -0.54 5.79
CA CYS A 204 -18.15 0.14 4.84
C CYS A 204 -16.69 -0.27 5.04
N PHE A 205 -15.96 -0.37 3.93
CA PHE A 205 -14.54 -0.64 3.86
C PHE A 205 -13.80 0.64 3.48
N ILE A 206 -12.81 1.01 4.27
CA ILE A 206 -11.93 2.15 3.98
C ILE A 206 -10.58 1.61 3.54
N GLY A 207 -10.06 2.13 2.43
CA GLY A 207 -8.73 1.79 1.94
C GLY A 207 -8.62 0.49 1.14
N VAL A 208 -9.72 0.01 0.55
CA VAL A 208 -9.67 -1.07 -0.44
C VAL A 208 -8.95 -0.63 -1.73
N PRO A 209 -9.15 0.58 -2.28
CA PRO A 209 -8.43 0.94 -3.51
C PRO A 209 -6.91 1.09 -3.32
N TYR A 210 -6.14 0.77 -4.38
CA TYR A 210 -4.68 0.87 -4.40
C TYR A 210 -4.16 1.64 -5.63
N TYR A 211 -2.87 2.02 -5.58
CA TYR A 211 -2.26 3.04 -6.48
C TYR A 211 -2.97 4.39 -6.38
N VAL A 212 -3.01 4.92 -5.15
CA VAL A 212 -3.76 6.10 -4.72
C VAL A 212 -2.94 6.94 -3.76
N CYS A 213 -3.37 8.18 -3.51
CA CYS A 213 -2.91 9.01 -2.40
C CYS A 213 -3.58 8.51 -1.10
N ALA A 214 -3.07 7.43 -0.53
CA ALA A 214 -3.76 6.62 0.49
C ALA A 214 -4.42 7.43 1.60
N PHE A 215 -3.69 8.31 2.31
CA PHE A 215 -4.24 9.06 3.43
C PHE A 215 -5.30 10.08 3.01
N SER A 216 -5.08 10.78 1.90
CA SER A 216 -6.05 11.74 1.36
C SER A 216 -7.32 11.02 0.88
N MET A 217 -7.14 9.87 0.24
CA MET A 217 -8.25 9.00 -0.13
C MET A 217 -9.02 8.54 1.11
N PHE A 218 -8.34 8.02 2.15
CA PHE A 218 -9.02 7.58 3.38
C PHE A 218 -9.85 8.70 3.99
N ASP A 219 -9.30 9.91 4.04
CA ASP A 219 -10.01 11.09 4.54
C ASP A 219 -11.29 11.37 3.74
N LEU A 220 -11.21 11.36 2.41
CA LEU A 220 -12.37 11.59 1.55
C LEU A 220 -13.39 10.45 1.64
N GLN A 221 -12.95 9.19 1.67
CA GLN A 221 -13.80 8.02 1.86
C GLN A 221 -14.56 8.07 3.20
N VAL A 222 -13.87 8.48 4.27
CA VAL A 222 -14.50 8.66 5.58
C VAL A 222 -15.51 9.81 5.55
N ARG A 223 -15.15 10.97 4.97
CA ARG A 223 -16.09 12.10 4.81
C ARG A 223 -17.35 11.69 4.06
N TYR A 224 -17.18 10.93 2.98
CA TYR A 224 -18.28 10.36 2.22
C TYR A 224 -19.16 9.47 3.10
N TYR A 225 -18.59 8.47 3.79
CA TYR A 225 -19.42 7.52 4.54
C TYR A 225 -20.06 8.12 5.80
N VAL A 226 -19.40 9.04 6.49
CA VAL A 226 -19.98 9.74 7.65
C VAL A 226 -21.20 10.57 7.24
N ARG A 227 -21.12 11.24 6.08
CA ARG A 227 -22.21 12.08 5.56
C ARG A 227 -23.43 11.27 5.10
N SER A 228 -23.25 10.01 4.73
CA SER A 228 -24.41 9.12 4.50
C SER A 228 -25.04 8.67 5.82
N MET A 229 -24.22 8.36 6.82
CA MET A 229 -24.70 7.94 8.15
C MET A 229 -25.46 9.03 8.90
N ASN A 230 -25.00 10.29 8.79
CA ASN A 230 -25.63 11.42 9.46
C ASN A 230 -26.83 12.00 8.68
N GLY A 231 -27.11 11.47 7.49
CA GLY A 231 -28.22 11.87 6.63
C GLY A 231 -28.01 13.16 5.85
N THR A 232 -26.78 13.70 5.80
CA THR A 232 -26.45 14.88 4.98
C THR A 232 -26.61 14.60 3.48
N PHE A 233 -26.39 13.35 3.06
CA PHE A 233 -26.91 12.84 1.79
C PHE A 233 -27.41 11.41 1.99
N LYS A 234 -28.15 10.91 0.99
CA LYS A 234 -28.62 9.53 0.97
C LYS A 234 -27.81 8.74 -0.04
N LEU A 235 -27.34 7.56 0.36
CA LEU A 235 -26.80 6.59 -0.59
C LEU A 235 -27.89 6.22 -1.61
N PRO A 236 -27.48 5.84 -2.83
CA PRO A 236 -28.39 5.24 -3.81
C PRO A 236 -29.07 3.99 -3.24
N THR A 237 -30.15 3.54 -3.89
CA THR A 237 -30.78 2.27 -3.52
C THR A 237 -29.83 1.10 -3.80
N PRO A 238 -30.00 -0.06 -3.14
CA PRO A 238 -29.20 -1.25 -3.45
C PRO A 238 -29.18 -1.60 -4.94
N ASP A 239 -30.32 -1.51 -5.64
CA ASP A 239 -30.39 -1.78 -7.08
C ASP A 239 -29.52 -0.81 -7.90
N GLN A 240 -29.53 0.49 -7.57
CA GLN A 240 -28.67 1.49 -8.21
C GLN A 240 -27.19 1.26 -7.90
N MET A 241 -26.86 0.82 -6.69
CA MET A 241 -25.50 0.47 -6.30
C MET A 241 -25.00 -0.77 -7.07
N VAL A 242 -25.84 -1.79 -7.25
CA VAL A 242 -25.54 -2.97 -8.08
C VAL A 242 -25.32 -2.55 -9.53
N GLU A 243 -26.23 -1.77 -10.11
CA GLU A 243 -26.11 -1.28 -11.49
C GLU A 243 -24.78 -0.55 -11.69
N SER A 244 -24.44 0.38 -10.80
CA SER A 244 -23.16 1.09 -10.84
C SER A 244 -21.94 0.17 -10.70
N TRP A 245 -22.00 -0.87 -9.86
CA TRP A 245 -20.90 -1.83 -9.69
C TRP A 245 -20.70 -2.67 -10.96
N GLU A 246 -21.78 -3.13 -11.59
CA GLU A 246 -21.72 -3.90 -12.83
C GLU A 246 -21.25 -3.05 -14.01
N GLU A 247 -21.72 -1.81 -14.13
CA GLU A 247 -21.25 -0.86 -15.15
C GLU A 247 -19.74 -0.60 -15.03
N GLU A 248 -19.24 -0.37 -13.81
CA GLU A 248 -17.81 -0.14 -13.60
C GLU A 248 -16.98 -1.38 -13.94
N LYS A 249 -17.45 -2.58 -13.55
CA LYS A 249 -16.78 -3.84 -13.91
C LYS A 249 -16.71 -4.03 -15.43
N GLN A 250 -17.79 -3.72 -16.15
CA GLN A 250 -17.83 -3.81 -17.60
C GLN A 250 -16.89 -2.80 -18.28
N ASP A 251 -16.89 -1.54 -17.83
CA ASP A 251 -15.96 -0.50 -18.33
C ASP A 251 -14.50 -0.91 -18.11
N ARG A 252 -14.17 -1.36 -16.89
CA ARG A 252 -12.81 -1.82 -16.55
C ARG A 252 -12.40 -3.02 -17.40
N ALA A 253 -13.27 -4.00 -17.57
CA ALA A 253 -12.99 -5.16 -18.42
C ALA A 253 -12.78 -4.76 -19.89
N ALA A 254 -13.58 -3.83 -20.41
CA ALA A 254 -13.41 -3.30 -21.77
C ALA A 254 -12.08 -2.56 -21.97
N ARG A 255 -11.52 -1.98 -20.89
CA ARG A 255 -10.19 -1.37 -20.86
C ARG A 255 -9.05 -2.38 -20.59
N GLY A 256 -9.36 -3.67 -20.46
CA GLY A 256 -8.38 -4.74 -20.30
C GLY A 256 -7.95 -5.03 -18.85
N TYR A 257 -8.64 -4.47 -17.85
CA TYR A 257 -8.37 -4.80 -16.45
C TYR A 257 -8.91 -6.19 -16.10
N SER A 258 -8.12 -6.96 -15.36
CA SER A 258 -8.54 -8.24 -14.77
C SER A 258 -9.35 -8.05 -13.48
N LYS A 259 -10.04 -9.10 -13.01
CA LYS A 259 -10.78 -9.09 -11.73
C LYS A 259 -9.88 -8.71 -10.54
N ARG A 260 -8.64 -9.19 -10.50
CA ARG A 260 -7.61 -8.78 -9.51
C ARG A 260 -7.34 -7.29 -9.44
N GLN A 261 -7.62 -6.56 -10.52
CA GLN A 261 -7.40 -5.13 -10.65
C GLN A 261 -8.67 -4.31 -10.44
N ALA A 262 -9.77 -4.91 -9.97
CA ALA A 262 -11.05 -4.23 -9.75
C ALA A 262 -10.95 -3.00 -8.83
N HIS A 263 -9.97 -3.00 -7.92
CA HIS A 263 -9.72 -1.88 -6.99
C HIS A 263 -8.47 -1.06 -7.32
N MET A 264 -7.82 -1.32 -8.46
CA MET A 264 -6.72 -0.49 -8.94
C MET A 264 -7.27 0.84 -9.40
N MET A 265 -6.81 1.96 -8.82
CA MET A 265 -7.19 3.29 -9.29
C MET A 265 -6.20 3.81 -10.32
N GLY A 266 -4.93 3.98 -9.92
CA GLY A 266 -3.90 4.48 -10.83
C GLY A 266 -4.35 5.78 -11.52
N PRO A 267 -4.55 5.80 -12.86
CA PRO A 267 -5.08 6.95 -13.59
C PRO A 267 -6.51 7.37 -13.20
N ASP A 268 -7.34 6.45 -12.70
CA ASP A 268 -8.76 6.74 -12.39
C ASP A 268 -8.96 7.37 -10.99
N GLN A 269 -7.88 7.55 -10.21
CA GLN A 269 -7.95 8.04 -8.83
C GLN A 269 -8.65 9.41 -8.70
N GLU A 270 -8.41 10.33 -9.64
CA GLU A 270 -8.95 11.69 -9.58
C GLU A 270 -10.45 11.68 -9.87
N LYS A 271 -10.86 10.93 -10.89
CA LYS A 271 -12.28 10.67 -11.20
C LYS A 271 -12.99 10.03 -10.00
N TYR A 272 -12.33 9.08 -9.34
CA TYR A 272 -12.87 8.43 -8.15
C TYR A 272 -13.10 9.44 -7.01
N TYR A 273 -12.09 10.27 -6.68
CA TYR A 273 -12.20 11.29 -5.64
C TYR A 273 -13.29 12.32 -5.97
N ALA A 274 -13.30 12.85 -7.19
CA ALA A 274 -14.32 13.78 -7.63
C ALA A 274 -15.74 13.19 -7.52
N SER A 275 -15.90 11.89 -7.82
CA SER A 275 -17.19 11.21 -7.72
C SER A 275 -17.69 11.10 -6.27
N LEU A 276 -16.81 10.81 -5.31
CA LEU A 276 -17.15 10.78 -3.88
C LEU A 276 -17.51 12.18 -3.39
N ALA A 277 -16.69 13.17 -3.73
CA ALA A 277 -16.87 14.55 -3.31
C ALA A 277 -18.21 15.12 -3.81
N ALA A 278 -18.52 14.90 -5.10
CA ALA A 278 -19.75 15.37 -5.72
C ALA A 278 -21.00 14.73 -5.09
N GLU A 279 -21.04 13.40 -4.98
CA GLU A 279 -22.23 12.71 -4.46
C GLU A 279 -22.50 13.02 -2.99
N ALA A 280 -21.44 13.11 -2.17
CA ALA A 280 -21.59 13.48 -0.76
C ALA A 280 -21.72 15.00 -0.55
N SER A 281 -21.61 15.84 -1.60
CA SER A 281 -21.56 17.30 -1.49
C SER A 281 -20.51 17.76 -0.47
N THR A 282 -19.30 17.20 -0.55
CA THR A 282 -18.14 17.56 0.30
C THR A 282 -17.03 18.13 -0.57
N GLU A 283 -16.09 18.85 0.06
CA GLU A 283 -14.90 19.37 -0.60
C GLU A 283 -14.09 18.23 -1.25
N ASN A 284 -13.68 18.41 -2.50
CA ASN A 284 -12.83 17.45 -3.20
C ASN A 284 -11.38 17.52 -2.69
N LEU A 285 -10.57 16.53 -3.05
CA LEU A 285 -9.13 16.63 -2.84
C LEU A 285 -8.49 17.55 -3.88
N PRO A 286 -7.47 18.35 -3.52
CA PRO A 286 -6.69 19.13 -4.47
C PRO A 286 -6.06 18.24 -5.56
N SER A 287 -6.19 18.63 -6.82
CA SER A 287 -5.65 17.90 -7.99
C SER A 287 -4.13 17.79 -7.95
N VAL A 288 -3.43 18.76 -7.33
CA VAL A 288 -1.98 18.71 -7.12
C VAL A 288 -1.52 17.41 -6.45
N LEU A 289 -2.36 16.77 -5.62
CA LEU A 289 -2.02 15.52 -4.95
C LEU A 289 -1.89 14.36 -5.95
N THR A 290 -2.83 14.23 -6.89
CA THR A 290 -2.81 13.16 -7.90
C THR A 290 -1.70 13.37 -8.90
N LYS A 291 -1.46 14.63 -9.29
CA LYS A 291 -0.34 15.06 -10.16
C LYS A 291 1.02 14.72 -9.57
N ILE A 292 1.27 15.08 -8.30
CA ILE A 292 2.52 14.71 -7.61
C ILE A 292 2.67 13.18 -7.52
N ARG A 293 1.59 12.43 -7.24
CA ARG A 293 1.66 10.96 -7.18
C ARG A 293 2.06 10.37 -8.52
N GLU A 294 1.47 10.85 -9.61
CA GLU A 294 1.77 10.38 -10.97
C GLU A 294 3.20 10.68 -11.36
N GLU A 295 3.65 11.92 -11.16
CA GLU A 295 5.04 12.31 -11.42
C GLU A 295 6.03 11.50 -10.57
N SER A 296 5.74 11.31 -9.28
CA SER A 296 6.55 10.49 -8.38
C SER A 296 6.58 9.02 -8.82
N SER A 297 5.47 8.49 -9.34
CA SER A 297 5.39 7.11 -9.86
C SER A 297 6.20 6.94 -11.15
N ILE A 298 6.18 7.93 -12.05
CA ILE A 298 7.00 7.94 -13.27
C ILE A 298 8.48 7.98 -12.90
N ARG A 299 8.86 8.86 -11.96
CA ARG A 299 10.24 8.97 -11.47
C ARG A 299 10.71 7.72 -10.75
N PHE A 300 9.85 7.08 -9.96
CA PHE A 300 10.14 5.77 -9.37
C PHE A 300 10.51 4.73 -10.45
N LEU A 301 9.72 4.65 -11.53
CA LEU A 301 9.95 3.70 -12.61
C LEU A 301 11.23 4.00 -13.41
N HIS A 302 11.51 5.28 -13.66
CA HIS A 302 12.57 5.71 -14.57
C HIS A 302 13.88 6.12 -13.89
N ASN A 303 13.85 6.41 -12.59
CA ASN A 303 14.98 6.90 -11.82
C ASN A 303 14.99 6.30 -10.40
N LEU A 304 14.78 4.99 -10.28
CA LEU A 304 14.65 4.29 -9.00
C LEU A 304 15.79 4.58 -8.00
N LYS A 305 17.01 4.82 -8.51
CA LYS A 305 18.20 5.08 -7.68
C LYS A 305 18.17 6.46 -7.01
N HIS A 306 17.58 7.47 -7.65
CA HIS A 306 17.69 8.86 -7.20
C HIS A 306 16.35 9.57 -6.98
N TYR A 307 15.21 8.98 -7.34
CA TYR A 307 13.90 9.65 -7.22
C TYR A 307 13.58 10.12 -5.79
N ARG A 308 14.13 9.46 -4.76
CA ARG A 308 13.97 9.87 -3.35
C ARG A 308 14.68 11.18 -3.00
N GLN A 309 15.54 11.70 -3.88
CA GLN A 309 16.22 12.98 -3.72
C GLN A 309 15.38 14.14 -4.26
N ASP A 310 14.31 13.85 -4.99
CA ASP A 310 13.41 14.87 -5.54
C ASP A 310 12.60 15.51 -4.40
N ILE A 311 12.47 16.84 -4.46
CA ILE A 311 11.70 17.62 -3.48
C ILE A 311 10.49 18.22 -4.18
N TYR A 312 9.31 17.98 -3.63
CA TYR A 312 8.05 18.53 -4.12
C TYR A 312 7.56 19.63 -3.17
N LYS A 313 7.17 20.79 -3.71
CA LYS A 313 6.52 21.86 -2.94
C LYS A 313 5.19 22.22 -3.60
N ILE A 314 4.10 22.04 -2.86
CA ILE A 314 2.77 22.46 -3.30
C ILE A 314 2.73 23.99 -3.29
N ILE A 315 2.27 24.58 -4.40
CA ILE A 315 2.09 26.04 -4.54
C ILE A 315 0.62 26.39 -4.30
N ASP A 316 -0.29 25.67 -4.95
CA ASP A 316 -1.74 25.79 -4.80
C ASP A 316 -2.42 24.43 -5.07
N ASP A 317 -3.75 24.42 -5.19
CA ASP A 317 -4.53 23.20 -5.35
C ASP A 317 -4.24 22.44 -6.65
N ASP A 318 -3.58 23.06 -7.62
CA ASP A 318 -3.35 22.51 -8.96
C ASP A 318 -1.87 22.51 -9.40
N THR A 319 -1.02 23.29 -8.73
CA THR A 319 0.36 23.58 -9.13
C THR A 319 1.38 23.18 -8.06
N TYR A 320 2.52 22.65 -8.48
CA TYR A 320 3.64 22.33 -7.60
C TYR A 320 5.00 22.63 -8.24
N GLU A 321 6.01 22.85 -7.40
CA GLU A 321 7.42 22.89 -7.77
C GLU A 321 8.02 21.50 -7.53
N VAL A 322 8.77 20.97 -8.50
CA VAL A 322 9.67 19.82 -8.33
C VAL A 322 11.12 20.27 -8.46
N ILE A 323 11.93 19.91 -7.48
CA ILE A 323 13.38 20.14 -7.49
C ILE A 323 14.08 18.79 -7.62
N SER A 324 14.77 18.59 -8.73
CA SER A 324 15.48 17.34 -9.05
C SER A 324 16.89 17.66 -9.54
N ASN A 325 17.90 17.06 -8.91
CA ASN A 325 19.33 17.30 -9.24
C ASN A 325 19.70 18.80 -9.26
N GLY A 326 19.13 19.59 -8.35
CA GLY A 326 19.36 21.04 -8.26
C GLY A 326 18.66 21.89 -9.33
N LYS A 327 17.86 21.28 -10.22
CA LYS A 327 17.00 21.99 -11.16
C LYS A 327 15.58 22.06 -10.60
N SER A 328 15.01 23.26 -10.62
CA SER A 328 13.62 23.51 -10.24
C SER A 328 12.76 23.64 -11.50
N GLU A 329 11.59 23.02 -11.47
CA GLU A 329 10.55 23.10 -12.48
C GLU A 329 9.19 23.27 -11.80
N ILE A 330 8.35 24.16 -12.32
CA ILE A 330 6.97 24.34 -11.86
C ILE A 330 6.06 23.59 -12.82
N LEU A 331 5.23 22.70 -12.28
CA LEU A 331 4.34 21.82 -13.02
C LEU A 331 2.90 22.05 -12.57
N CYS A 332 2.00 21.93 -13.54
CA CYS A 332 0.55 21.92 -13.43
C CYS A 332 0.09 20.71 -14.23
#